data_AF-F0VZZ3-F1
#
_entry.id   AF-F0VZZ3-F1
#
_cell.length_a   1.000
_cell.length_b   1.000
_cell.length_c   1.000
_cell.angle_alpha   90.00
_cell.angle_beta   90.00
_cell.angle_gamma   90.00
#
_symmetry.space_group_name_H-M   'P 1'
#
loop_
_entity.id
_entity.type
_entity.pdbx_description
1 polymer ?
#
loop_
_entity_poly.entity_id
_entity_poly.type
_entity_poly.pdbx_seq_one_letter_code
_entity_poly.pdbx_strand_id
1 'polypeptide(L)'
;MGMLRKFHQSQAISSDYQYQAAVISGLIELNKRREERMTAVESELKIRKAATPGGMPSEDEKGTCEIPCVKKKRKKTATTRLSTVWYEWYTREPRLWMSEASRQQVSNSSNTVVFMKLFLDDGFTLDEHLKSFKEAAIVYGERAEERVVAFLARRGITARGAGII
;
A
#
# COMPACT_ATOMS: atom_id res chain seq x y z
N MET A 1 16.47 -50.29 29.52
CA MET A 1 15.67 -49.04 29.48
C MET A 1 16.14 -47.97 28.47
N GLY A 2 17.28 -48.10 27.79
CA GLY A 2 17.78 -47.06 26.86
C GLY A 2 17.22 -47.11 25.44
N MET A 3 16.74 -48.27 24.97
CA MET A 3 16.41 -48.50 23.55
C MET A 3 15.02 -47.96 23.16
N LEU A 4 14.01 -48.11 24.03
CA LEU A 4 12.66 -47.55 23.81
C LEU A 4 12.66 -46.01 23.73
N ARG A 5 13.48 -45.34 24.55
CA ARG A 5 13.58 -43.87 24.53
C ARG A 5 14.14 -43.34 23.20
N LYS A 6 15.14 -44.03 22.64
CA LYS A 6 15.70 -43.68 21.33
C LYS A 6 14.69 -43.88 20.20
N PHE A 7 13.85 -44.91 20.29
CA PHE A 7 12.80 -45.17 19.31
C PHE A 7 11.71 -44.10 19.30
N HIS A 8 11.17 -43.74 20.48
CA HIS A 8 10.20 -42.66 20.60
C HIS A 8 10.76 -41.30 20.19
N GLN A 9 12.03 -41.02 20.53
CA GLN A 9 12.70 -39.79 20.10
C GLN A 9 12.85 -39.73 18.56
N SER A 10 13.25 -40.84 17.93
CA SER A 10 13.36 -40.93 16.46
C SER A 10 12.01 -40.74 15.77
N GLN A 11 10.94 -41.33 16.34
CA GLN A 11 9.58 -41.19 15.82
C GLN A 11 9.06 -39.76 15.94
N ALA A 12 9.35 -39.06 17.05
CA ALA A 12 8.96 -37.67 17.25
C ALA A 12 9.68 -36.73 16.28
N ILE A 13 10.98 -36.92 16.05
CA ILE A 13 11.78 -36.13 15.09
C ILE A 13 11.26 -36.34 13.66
N SER A 14 10.90 -37.59 13.30
CA SER A 14 10.31 -37.89 12.00
C SER A 14 8.96 -37.18 11.80
N SER A 15 8.10 -37.16 12.82
CA SER A 15 6.81 -36.47 12.75
C SER A 15 6.94 -34.95 12.62
N ASP A 16 7.91 -34.34 13.30
CA ASP A 16 8.17 -32.89 13.21
C ASP A 16 8.69 -32.51 11.81
N TYR A 17 9.59 -33.32 11.25
CA TYR A 17 10.08 -33.11 9.89
C TYR A 17 8.97 -33.19 8.83
N GLN A 18 8.07 -34.17 8.94
CA GLN A 18 6.94 -34.30 8.02
C GLN A 18 5.98 -33.09 8.11
N TYR A 19 5.74 -32.60 9.33
CA TYR A 19 4.93 -31.40 9.54
C TYR A 19 5.59 -30.17 8.91
N GLN A 20 6.88 -29.95 9.16
CA GLN A 20 7.63 -28.84 8.56
C GLN A 20 7.62 -28.91 7.02
N ALA A 21 7.81 -30.10 6.45
CA ALA A 21 7.76 -30.31 5.00
C ALA A 21 6.38 -29.97 4.40
N ALA A 22 5.30 -30.35 5.09
CA ALA A 22 3.94 -30.02 4.68
C ALA A 22 3.69 -28.50 4.72
N VAL A 23 4.13 -27.82 5.78
CA VAL A 23 4.01 -26.37 5.92
C VAL A 23 4.80 -25.65 4.83
N ILE A 24 6.05 -26.06 4.57
CA ILE A 24 6.89 -25.48 3.51
C ILE A 24 6.22 -25.68 2.14
N SER A 25 5.71 -26.87 1.85
CA SER A 25 5.02 -27.16 0.59
C SER A 25 3.80 -26.25 0.40
N GLY A 26 2.97 -26.09 1.44
CA GLY A 26 1.82 -25.19 1.39
C GLY A 26 2.20 -23.72 1.18
N LEU A 27 3.31 -23.26 1.80
CA LEU A 27 3.82 -21.90 1.61
C LEU A 27 4.34 -21.68 0.18
N ILE A 28 5.01 -22.68 -0.41
CA ILE A 28 5.47 -22.64 -1.80
C ILE A 28 4.27 -22.52 -2.76
N GLU A 29 3.23 -23.33 -2.57
CA GLU A 29 2.02 -23.26 -3.41
C GLU A 29 1.32 -21.90 -3.30
N LEU A 30 1.23 -21.34 -2.09
CA LEU A 30 0.62 -20.04 -1.88
C LEU A 30 1.42 -18.92 -2.57
N ASN A 31 2.76 -18.98 -2.50
CA ASN A 31 3.62 -18.03 -3.19
C ASN A 31 3.49 -18.14 -4.71
N LYS A 32 3.50 -19.35 -5.27
CA LYS A 32 3.25 -19.58 -6.71
C LYS A 32 1.93 -18.98 -7.16
N ARG A 33 0.83 -19.26 -6.44
CA ARG A 33 -0.48 -18.69 -6.74
C ARG A 33 -0.49 -17.16 -6.64
N ARG A 34 0.29 -16.58 -5.72
CA ARG A 34 0.43 -15.12 -5.60
C ARG A 34 1.18 -14.55 -6.81
N GLU A 35 2.24 -15.19 -7.26
CA GLU A 35 3.01 -14.80 -8.45
C GLU A 35 2.16 -14.90 -9.74
N GLU A 36 1.35 -15.96 -9.88
CA GLU A 36 0.39 -16.09 -10.99
C GLU A 36 -0.64 -14.95 -11.00
N ARG A 37 -1.18 -14.60 -9.83
CA ARG A 37 -2.11 -13.46 -9.71
C ARG A 37 -1.42 -12.13 -10.00
N MET A 38 -0.16 -11.96 -9.59
CA MET A 38 0.63 -10.76 -9.86
C MET A 38 0.92 -10.61 -11.35
N THR A 39 1.39 -11.67 -12.00
CA THR A 39 1.68 -11.69 -13.45
C THR A 39 0.42 -11.46 -14.28
N ALA A 40 -0.73 -12.02 -13.89
CA ALA A 40 -2.02 -11.74 -14.52
C ALA A 40 -2.43 -10.27 -14.37
N VAL A 41 -2.23 -9.66 -13.19
CA VAL A 41 -2.50 -8.23 -13.00
C VAL A 41 -1.53 -7.37 -13.82
N GLU A 42 -0.25 -7.74 -13.89
CA GLU A 42 0.76 -7.01 -14.66
C GLU A 42 0.51 -7.08 -16.17
N SER A 43 0.10 -8.23 -16.69
CA SER A 43 -0.27 -8.38 -18.11
C SER A 43 -1.51 -7.56 -18.45
N GLU A 44 -2.56 -7.61 -17.62
CA GLU A 44 -3.75 -6.76 -17.73
C GLU A 44 -3.39 -5.26 -17.74
N LEU A 45 -2.50 -4.82 -16.85
CA LEU A 45 -2.03 -3.44 -16.82
C LEU A 45 -1.22 -3.08 -18.07
N LYS A 46 -0.42 -4.01 -18.61
CA LYS A 46 0.36 -3.78 -19.82
C LYS A 46 -0.51 -3.73 -21.07
N ILE A 47 -1.52 -4.60 -21.17
CA ILE A 47 -2.54 -4.56 -22.24
C ILE A 47 -3.34 -3.25 -22.18
N ARG A 48 -3.78 -2.81 -21.00
CA ARG A 48 -4.49 -1.52 -20.85
C ARG A 48 -3.65 -0.31 -21.24
N LYS A 49 -2.33 -0.37 -20.99
CA LYS A 49 -1.38 0.67 -21.42
C LYS A 49 -1.15 0.64 -22.93
N ALA A 50 -1.10 -0.54 -23.55
CA ALA A 50 -0.95 -0.69 -25.01
C ALA A 50 -2.24 -0.32 -25.78
N ALA A 51 -3.42 -0.60 -25.20
CA ALA A 51 -4.72 -0.28 -25.78
C ALA A 51 -5.13 1.20 -25.64
N THR A 52 -4.25 2.06 -25.09
CA THR A 52 -4.46 3.52 -25.09
C THR A 52 -3.46 4.20 -26.03
N PRO A 53 -3.67 4.17 -27.36
CA PRO A 53 -3.06 5.16 -28.25
C PRO A 53 -3.81 6.49 -28.07
N GLY A 54 -3.07 7.57 -27.88
CA GLY A 54 -3.65 8.91 -27.79
C GLY A 54 -4.24 9.39 -29.12
N GLY A 55 -5.34 10.15 -29.05
CA GLY A 55 -5.61 11.28 -29.96
C GLY A 55 -6.62 11.13 -31.11
N MET A 56 -7.92 11.25 -30.78
CA MET A 56 -9.02 11.91 -31.57
C MET A 56 -9.50 11.27 -32.92
N PRO A 57 -10.63 11.70 -33.53
CA PRO A 57 -12.00 11.24 -33.21
C PRO A 57 -12.90 10.92 -34.44
N SER A 58 -13.64 9.80 -34.46
CA SER A 58 -14.85 9.67 -35.33
C SER A 58 -15.56 8.32 -35.19
N GLU A 59 -16.84 8.42 -34.79
CA GLU A 59 -18.09 7.77 -35.26
C GLU A 59 -18.20 6.25 -35.55
N ASP A 60 -19.25 5.69 -34.92
CA ASP A 60 -20.15 4.58 -35.30
C ASP A 60 -19.62 3.14 -35.52
N GLU A 61 -19.91 2.23 -34.59
CA GLU A 61 -21.14 1.39 -34.58
C GLU A 61 -21.09 0.26 -33.52
N LYS A 62 -22.12 0.28 -32.68
CA LYS A 62 -22.89 -0.79 -32.02
C LYS A 62 -22.33 -2.23 -31.92
N GLY A 63 -22.19 -2.68 -30.67
CA GLY A 63 -22.13 -4.10 -30.29
C GLY A 63 -22.31 -4.28 -28.78
N THR A 64 -23.55 -4.48 -28.34
CA THR A 64 -23.98 -4.60 -26.93
C THR A 64 -23.42 -5.84 -26.25
N CYS A 65 -22.77 -5.66 -25.10
CA CYS A 65 -22.81 -6.61 -23.99
C CYS A 65 -22.89 -5.82 -22.68
N GLU A 66 -24.06 -5.88 -22.06
CA GLU A 66 -24.40 -5.20 -20.83
C GLU A 66 -23.65 -5.81 -19.65
N ILE A 67 -22.64 -5.11 -19.19
CA ILE A 67 -22.33 -5.04 -17.76
C ILE A 67 -22.24 -3.55 -17.49
N PRO A 68 -22.96 -2.97 -16.52
CA PRO A 68 -22.61 -1.67 -15.97
C PRO A 68 -21.27 -1.81 -15.24
N CYS A 69 -20.18 -1.96 -16.00
CA CYS A 69 -18.89 -1.50 -15.56
C CYS A 69 -19.09 0.01 -15.51
N VAL A 70 -19.60 0.46 -14.35
CA VAL A 70 -19.42 1.82 -13.89
C VAL A 70 -17.94 2.02 -14.08
N LYS A 71 -17.59 2.66 -15.20
CA LYS A 71 -16.29 3.21 -15.43
C LYS A 71 -16.14 4.05 -14.19
N LYS A 72 -15.40 3.53 -13.20
CA LYS A 72 -14.70 4.39 -12.28
C LYS A 72 -13.72 5.05 -13.22
N LYS A 73 -14.21 6.05 -14.00
CA LYS A 73 -13.49 7.28 -14.29
C LYS A 73 -12.76 7.46 -13.00
N ARG A 74 -11.47 7.19 -13.02
CA ARG A 74 -10.60 7.49 -11.89
C ARG A 74 -10.92 8.95 -11.70
N LYS A 75 -11.84 9.24 -10.77
CA LYS A 75 -12.17 10.61 -10.42
C LYS A 75 -10.77 11.10 -10.15
N LYS A 76 -10.34 12.13 -10.88
CA LYS A 76 -9.24 12.95 -10.42
C LYS A 76 -9.77 13.49 -9.09
N THR A 77 -9.74 12.66 -8.06
CA THR A 77 -9.97 13.03 -6.68
C THR A 77 -8.94 14.11 -6.52
N ALA A 78 -9.41 15.32 -6.23
CA ALA A 78 -8.57 16.47 -5.98
C ALA A 78 -7.31 15.97 -5.28
N THR A 79 -6.15 16.25 -5.87
CA THR A 79 -4.85 15.77 -5.42
C THR A 79 -4.79 15.91 -3.90
N THR A 80 -4.97 14.81 -3.17
CA THR A 80 -4.97 14.86 -1.71
C THR A 80 -3.60 15.35 -1.31
N ARG A 81 -3.55 16.52 -0.66
CA ARG A 81 -2.30 17.12 -0.20
C ARG A 81 -1.62 16.17 0.78
N LEU A 82 -0.31 16.19 0.80
CA LEU A 82 0.49 15.34 1.69
C LEU A 82 0.17 15.64 3.16
N SER A 83 0.05 16.93 3.50
CA SER A 83 -0.41 17.42 4.81
C SER A 83 -1.78 16.87 5.20
N THR A 84 -2.70 16.68 4.27
CA THR A 84 -4.02 16.10 4.56
C THR A 84 -3.90 14.64 4.97
N VAL A 85 -3.09 13.85 4.26
CA VAL A 85 -2.84 12.44 4.61
C VAL A 85 -2.11 12.34 5.95
N TRP A 86 -1.15 13.23 6.20
CA TRP A 86 -0.45 13.33 7.47
C TRP A 86 -1.41 13.63 8.62
N TYR A 87 -2.23 14.67 8.49
CA TYR A 87 -3.20 15.04 9.51
C TYR A 87 -4.18 13.90 9.78
N GLU A 88 -4.77 13.31 8.73
CA GLU A 88 -5.69 12.18 8.89
C GLU A 88 -5.02 10.97 9.56
N TRP A 89 -3.75 10.68 9.25
CA TRP A 89 -3.02 9.59 9.87
C TRP A 89 -2.89 9.72 11.39
N TYR A 90 -2.75 10.96 11.88
CA TYR A 90 -2.52 11.23 13.29
C TYR A 90 -3.78 11.55 14.08
N THR A 91 -4.77 12.21 13.48
CA THR A 91 -5.93 12.74 14.24
C THR A 91 -7.23 11.98 14.02
N ARG A 92 -7.26 10.97 13.14
CA ARG A 92 -8.49 10.23 12.83
C ARG A 92 -8.81 9.23 13.93
N GLU A 93 -10.08 9.26 14.37
CA GLU A 93 -10.68 8.29 15.29
C GLU A 93 -11.89 7.62 14.61
N PRO A 94 -11.97 6.27 14.56
CA PRO A 94 -10.94 5.30 14.90
C PRO A 94 -9.72 5.42 13.98
N ARG A 95 -8.55 4.96 14.44
CA ARG A 95 -7.32 5.04 13.64
C ARG A 95 -7.48 4.33 12.30
N LEU A 96 -6.77 4.78 11.27
CA LEU A 96 -6.87 4.25 9.90
C LEU A 96 -6.72 2.73 9.82
N TRP A 97 -5.79 2.16 10.58
CA TRP A 97 -5.54 0.72 10.64
C TRP A 97 -6.49 -0.06 11.56
N MET A 98 -7.31 0.63 12.34
CA MET A 98 -8.37 0.04 13.17
C MET A 98 -9.78 0.27 12.58
N SER A 99 -9.87 1.04 11.50
CA SER A 99 -11.12 1.31 10.76
C SER A 99 -11.36 0.26 9.68
N GLU A 100 -12.55 0.29 9.07
CA GLU A 100 -12.90 -0.49 7.87
C GLU A 100 -12.16 -0.05 6.58
N ALA A 101 -11.02 0.63 6.71
CA ALA A 101 -10.21 1.04 5.57
C ALA A 101 -9.58 -0.18 4.89
N SER A 102 -9.48 -0.15 3.56
CA SER A 102 -8.82 -1.23 2.83
C SER A 102 -7.32 -1.26 3.15
N ARG A 103 -6.71 -2.46 3.12
CA ARG A 103 -5.26 -2.63 3.32
C ARG A 103 -4.42 -1.73 2.41
N GLN A 104 -4.89 -1.52 1.17
CA GLN A 104 -4.22 -0.63 0.22
C GLN A 104 -4.25 0.84 0.67
N GLN A 105 -5.37 1.32 1.21
CA GLN A 105 -5.49 2.67 1.73
C GLN A 105 -4.56 2.88 2.92
N VAL A 106 -4.56 1.94 3.87
CA VAL A 106 -3.66 1.99 5.03
C VAL A 106 -2.20 1.99 4.60
N SER A 107 -1.82 1.12 3.66
CA SER A 107 -0.44 1.07 3.15
C SER A 107 -0.03 2.36 2.43
N ASN A 108 -0.90 2.92 1.59
CA ASN A 108 -0.60 4.16 0.86
C ASN A 108 -0.42 5.34 1.83
N SER A 109 -1.32 5.48 2.80
CA SER A 109 -1.22 6.53 3.82
C SER A 109 0.02 6.33 4.69
N SER A 110 0.31 5.10 5.11
CA SER A 110 1.50 4.76 5.88
C SER A 110 2.78 5.13 5.14
N ASN A 111 2.91 4.71 3.87
CA ASN A 111 4.09 5.00 3.06
C ASN A 111 4.26 6.52 2.85
N THR A 112 3.16 7.23 2.60
CA THR A 112 3.17 8.70 2.49
C THR A 112 3.72 9.33 3.77
N VAL A 113 3.23 8.91 4.94
CA VAL A 113 3.64 9.48 6.23
C VAL A 113 5.08 9.15 6.57
N VAL A 114 5.53 7.90 6.35
CA VAL A 114 6.93 7.51 6.54
C VAL A 114 7.84 8.32 5.64
N PHE A 115 7.46 8.51 4.37
CA PHE A 115 8.23 9.32 3.45
C PHE A 115 8.31 10.78 3.89
N MET A 116 7.19 11.38 4.31
CA MET A 116 7.16 12.74 4.85
C MET A 116 8.03 12.93 6.10
N LYS A 117 8.06 11.93 7.00
CA LYS A 117 8.90 11.96 8.21
C LYS A 117 10.38 12.14 7.90
N LEU A 118 10.87 11.62 6.78
CA LEU A 118 12.28 11.76 6.37
C LEU A 118 12.70 13.21 6.13
N PHE A 119 11.73 14.11 5.93
CA PHE A 119 11.98 15.52 5.69
C PHE A 119 11.85 16.37 6.95
N LEU A 120 11.51 15.80 8.10
CA LEU A 120 11.49 16.52 9.36
C LEU A 120 12.89 16.57 10.00
N ASP A 121 13.14 17.59 10.81
CA ASP A 121 14.42 17.73 11.52
C ASP A 121 14.57 16.64 12.59
N ASP A 122 15.81 16.24 12.87
CA ASP A 122 16.15 15.31 13.94
C ASP A 122 15.64 15.86 15.27
N GLY A 123 14.54 15.29 15.79
CA GLY A 123 13.89 15.75 17.02
C GLY A 123 12.42 16.11 16.90
N PHE A 124 11.74 15.86 15.76
CA PHE A 124 10.29 16.01 15.72
C PHE A 124 9.63 15.08 16.73
N THR A 125 8.80 15.64 17.62
CA THR A 125 8.02 14.91 18.61
C THR A 125 6.55 15.24 18.44
N LEU A 126 5.75 14.21 18.19
CA LEU A 126 4.31 14.31 18.11
C LEU A 126 3.73 13.58 19.32
N ASP A 127 3.52 14.32 20.41
CA ASP A 127 2.97 13.78 21.65
C ASP A 127 1.44 13.89 21.64
N GLU A 128 0.80 12.72 21.67
CA GLU A 128 -0.66 12.56 21.61
C GLU A 128 -1.37 13.06 22.88
N HIS A 129 -0.64 13.20 23.99
CA HIS A 129 -1.18 13.66 25.26
C HIS A 129 -1.23 15.19 25.38
N LEU A 130 -0.59 15.92 24.47
CA LEU A 130 -0.65 17.38 24.43
C LEU A 130 -1.98 17.86 23.88
N LYS A 131 -2.58 18.85 24.53
CA LYS A 131 -3.79 19.53 24.04
C LYS A 131 -3.60 20.15 22.64
N SER A 132 -2.36 20.50 22.30
CA SER A 132 -1.94 21.04 21.01
C SER A 132 -1.53 19.97 19.99
N PHE A 133 -1.79 18.67 20.23
CA PHE A 133 -1.42 17.59 19.31
C PHE A 133 -1.92 17.81 17.88
N LYS A 134 -3.19 18.21 17.72
CA LYS A 134 -3.79 18.46 16.39
C LYS A 134 -3.13 19.65 15.68
N GLU A 135 -2.83 20.71 16.42
CA GLU A 135 -2.12 21.89 15.89
C GLU A 135 -0.68 21.52 15.49
N ALA A 136 0.02 20.75 16.32
CA ALA A 136 1.34 20.22 16.00
C ALA A 136 1.29 19.33 14.73
N ALA A 137 0.29 18.46 14.62
CA ALA A 137 0.12 17.60 13.44
C ALA A 137 -0.07 18.40 12.15
N ILE A 138 -0.79 19.53 12.20
CA ILE A 138 -0.93 20.45 11.06
C ILE A 138 0.43 21.07 10.72
N VAL A 139 1.10 21.70 11.69
CA VAL A 139 2.39 22.40 11.47
C VAL A 139 3.47 21.47 10.91
N TYR A 140 3.60 20.26 11.48
CA TYR A 140 4.57 19.29 10.98
C TYR A 140 4.19 18.73 9.61
N GLY A 141 2.90 18.50 9.36
CA GLY A 141 2.42 18.03 8.07
C GLY A 141 2.69 19.02 6.95
N GLU A 142 2.45 20.30 7.18
CA GLU A 142 2.74 21.38 6.21
C GLU A 142 4.24 21.56 5.98
N ARG A 143 5.04 21.59 7.06
CA ARG A 143 6.50 21.70 6.96
C ARG A 143 7.12 20.53 6.19
N ALA A 144 6.65 19.31 6.45
CA ALA A 144 7.12 18.14 5.71
C ALA A 144 6.70 18.20 4.24
N GLU A 145 5.45 18.61 3.93
CA GLU A 145 4.98 18.78 2.55
C GLU A 145 5.84 19.78 1.78
N GLU A 146 6.15 20.94 2.36
CA GLU A 146 7.01 21.95 1.72
C GLU A 146 8.38 21.39 1.34
N ARG A 147 9.02 20.66 2.25
CA ARG A 147 10.34 20.07 2.03
C ARG A 147 10.30 18.93 1.00
N VAL A 148 9.26 18.10 1.03
CA VAL A 148 9.01 17.07 0.00
C VAL A 148 8.84 17.71 -1.37
N VAL A 149 8.00 18.74 -1.48
CA VAL A 149 7.74 19.44 -2.75
C VAL A 149 9.02 20.11 -3.26
N ALA A 150 9.79 20.75 -2.40
CA ALA A 150 11.08 21.36 -2.76
C ALA A 150 12.09 20.30 -3.26
N PHE A 151 12.14 19.14 -2.61
CA PHE A 151 13.01 18.04 -3.02
C PHE A 151 12.61 17.46 -4.38
N LEU A 152 11.32 17.26 -4.62
CA LEU A 152 10.80 16.74 -5.89
C LEU A 152 11.04 17.74 -7.03
N ALA A 153 10.84 19.03 -6.78
CA ALA A 153 11.11 20.09 -7.75
C ALA A 153 12.59 20.11 -8.18
N ARG A 154 13.53 19.94 -7.23
CA ARG A 154 14.97 19.82 -7.53
C ARG A 154 15.31 18.62 -8.41
N ARG A 155 14.48 17.57 -8.42
CA ARG A 155 14.64 16.36 -9.25
C ARG A 155 13.85 16.42 -10.56
N GLY A 156 13.19 17.54 -10.87
CA GLY A 156 12.36 17.69 -12.06
C GLY A 156 11.04 16.90 -12.00
N ILE A 157 10.60 16.49 -10.81
CA ILE A 157 9.36 15.73 -10.61
C ILE A 157 8.24 16.67 -10.17
N THR A 158 7.20 16.81 -11.00
CA THR A 158 6.03 17.66 -10.72
C THR A 158 4.92 16.91 -9.97
N ALA A 159 5.28 16.09 -8.98
CA ALA A 159 4.31 15.36 -8.16
C ALA A 159 3.90 16.21 -6.94
N ARG A 160 2.58 16.41 -6.76
CA ARG A 160 2.01 17.28 -5.71
C ARG A 160 1.04 16.58 -4.76
N GLY A 161 0.87 15.26 -4.84
CA GLY A 161 -0.09 14.57 -3.99
C GLY A 161 0.28 13.15 -3.64
N ALA A 162 -0.33 12.67 -2.55
CA ALA A 162 -0.04 11.40 -1.90
C ALA A 162 -0.25 10.16 -2.78
N GLY A 163 -1.02 10.26 -3.86
CA GLY A 163 -1.24 9.14 -4.79
C GLY A 163 -0.19 8.98 -5.88
N ILE A 164 0.85 9.84 -5.90
CA ILE A 164 1.88 9.92 -6.96
C ILE A 164 3.30 9.76 -6.38
N ILE A 165 3.45 9.82 -5.05
CA ILE A 165 4.71 9.61 -4.32
C ILE A 165 4.72 8.19 -3.77
#